data_AF-A0A4D4LPZ5-F1
#
_entry.id   AF-A0A4D4LPZ5-F1
#
_cell.length_a   1.000
_cell.length_b   1.000
_cell.length_c   1.000
_cell.angle_alpha   90.00
_cell.angle_beta   90.00
_cell.angle_gamma   90.00
#
_symmetry.space_group_name_H-M   'P 1'
#
loop_
_entity.id
_entity.type
_entity.pdbx_description
1 polymer ?
#
loop_
_entity_poly.entity_id
_entity_poly.type
_entity_poly.pdbx_seq_one_letter_code
_entity_poly.pdbx_strand_id
1 'polypeptide(L)'
;MAHYYNKAKNRTRPKGVVINDRFDTHFDFATYEQRTNPTMDPQKWECCITMGYSWGYNKHELDEDYKTSEFLIHLLADVTSKNGNLLLNIGPKPDGTVPAVMRERLRDIGAWLSVNGPAIYGSTPWVRAEEEGSALGIRYTVTPGKFNIIVLGAPSGALSVPADIPISATSRIGLLGHKGTLKWTRKDGRILIDVPARLPSAIANTFTVEWDRGRA
;
A
#
# COMPACT_ATOMS: atom_id res chain seq x y z
N MET A 1 -17.91 16.73 -18.88
CA MET A 1 -16.80 15.75 -18.98
C MET A 1 -16.17 15.65 -20.37
N ALA A 2 -16.94 15.51 -21.46
CA ALA A 2 -16.38 15.38 -22.82
C ALA A 2 -15.33 16.46 -23.18
N HIS A 3 -15.57 17.72 -22.78
CA HIS A 3 -14.60 18.80 -22.97
C HIS A 3 -13.24 18.52 -22.30
N TYR A 4 -13.23 18.00 -21.07
CA TYR A 4 -12.00 17.70 -20.31
C TYR A 4 -11.17 16.62 -21.00
N TYR A 5 -11.81 15.50 -21.37
CA TYR A 5 -11.15 14.41 -22.10
C TYR A 5 -10.66 14.86 -23.48
N ASN A 6 -11.48 15.57 -24.25
CA ASN A 6 -11.10 16.08 -25.57
C ASN A 6 -9.93 17.07 -25.48
N LYS A 7 -9.95 17.97 -24.48
CA LYS A 7 -8.83 18.89 -24.24
C LYS A 7 -7.54 18.15 -23.87
N ALA A 8 -7.62 17.08 -23.08
CA ALA A 8 -6.45 16.28 -22.71
C ALA A 8 -5.87 15.50 -23.90
N LYS A 9 -6.75 14.88 -24.72
CA LYS A 9 -6.39 14.16 -25.95
C LYS A 9 -5.80 15.07 -27.01
N ASN A 10 -6.35 16.27 -27.20
CA ASN A 10 -6.00 17.18 -28.30
C ASN A 10 -4.87 18.17 -27.97
N ARG A 11 -4.14 17.98 -26.85
CA ARG A 11 -2.92 18.76 -26.59
C ARG A 11 -1.83 18.36 -27.60
N THR A 12 -0.88 19.25 -27.88
CA THR A 12 0.34 18.93 -28.66
C THR A 12 1.07 17.70 -28.12
N ARG A 13 1.01 17.51 -26.79
CA ARG A 13 1.42 16.27 -26.11
C ARG A 13 0.21 15.73 -25.33
N PRO A 14 -0.50 14.72 -25.86
CA PRO A 14 -1.67 14.14 -25.21
C PRO A 14 -1.34 13.67 -23.78
N LYS A 15 -2.33 13.75 -22.88
CA LYS A 15 -2.20 13.31 -21.48
C LYS A 15 -3.30 12.32 -21.12
N GLY A 16 -2.95 11.28 -20.37
CA GLY A 16 -3.92 10.50 -19.62
C GLY A 16 -4.52 11.38 -18.53
N VAL A 17 -5.85 11.36 -18.41
CA VAL A 17 -6.59 12.08 -17.38
C VAL A 17 -7.65 11.15 -16.82
N VAL A 18 -8.00 11.39 -15.57
CA VAL A 18 -9.06 10.66 -14.86
C VAL A 18 -9.97 11.64 -14.15
N ILE A 19 -11.20 11.22 -13.87
CA ILE A 19 -12.16 11.90 -13.00
C ILE A 19 -12.70 10.93 -11.95
N ASN A 20 -12.97 11.45 -10.76
CA ASN A 20 -13.61 10.68 -9.70
C ASN A 20 -15.14 10.62 -9.88
N ASP A 21 -15.80 9.90 -8.98
CA ASP A 21 -17.24 9.59 -8.95
C ASP A 21 -18.14 10.63 -8.30
N ARG A 22 -17.63 11.84 -8.00
CA ARG A 22 -18.40 12.88 -7.31
C ARG A 22 -19.14 13.83 -8.25
N PHE A 23 -19.62 13.27 -9.35
CA PHE A 23 -20.45 13.93 -10.35
C PHE A 23 -21.61 12.99 -10.69
N ASP A 24 -22.79 13.52 -11.02
CA ASP A 24 -23.99 12.71 -11.31
C ASP A 24 -23.92 11.91 -12.64
N THR A 25 -22.73 11.72 -13.22
CA THR A 25 -22.53 11.12 -14.55
C THR A 25 -21.31 10.18 -14.55
N HIS A 26 -20.63 9.99 -15.68
CA HIS A 26 -19.47 9.06 -15.85
C HIS A 26 -18.34 9.30 -14.83
N PHE A 27 -17.60 8.25 -14.48
CA PHE A 27 -16.37 8.35 -13.68
C PHE A 27 -15.35 7.28 -14.02
N ASP A 28 -14.07 7.54 -13.73
CA ASP A 28 -12.96 6.61 -14.02
C ASP A 28 -12.54 5.79 -12.78
N PHE A 29 -12.77 6.31 -11.58
CA PHE A 29 -12.55 5.60 -10.32
C PHE A 29 -13.52 6.07 -9.21
N ALA A 30 -13.90 5.17 -8.32
CA ALA A 30 -14.76 5.47 -7.18
C ALA A 30 -13.99 6.12 -6.02
N THR A 31 -14.67 6.85 -5.15
CA THR A 31 -14.04 7.49 -3.98
C THR A 31 -14.63 6.97 -2.67
N TYR A 32 -13.76 6.55 -1.74
CA TYR A 32 -14.14 6.26 -0.36
C TYR A 32 -13.58 7.36 0.55
N GLU A 33 -14.47 8.21 1.07
CA GLU A 33 -14.08 9.31 1.95
C GLU A 33 -13.98 8.88 3.41
N GLN A 34 -12.84 9.17 4.05
CA GLN A 34 -12.55 8.90 5.47
C GLN A 34 -12.67 7.42 5.88
N ARG A 35 -12.77 6.51 4.90
CA ARG A 35 -12.89 5.07 5.09
C ARG A 35 -12.21 4.32 3.96
N THR A 36 -11.85 3.07 4.23
CA THR A 36 -11.36 2.12 3.21
C THR A 36 -12.53 1.29 2.65
N ASN A 37 -12.32 0.65 1.51
CA ASN A 37 -13.19 -0.43 1.07
C ASN A 37 -12.93 -1.66 1.97
N PRO A 38 -13.97 -2.23 2.62
CA PRO A 38 -13.76 -3.42 3.46
C PRO A 38 -13.32 -4.63 2.64
N THR A 39 -13.64 -4.67 1.35
CA THR A 39 -13.35 -5.78 0.45
C THR A 39 -12.50 -5.34 -0.73
N MET A 40 -11.89 -6.31 -1.42
CA MET A 40 -11.22 -6.04 -2.69
C MET A 40 -12.25 -5.70 -3.78
N ASP A 41 -11.94 -4.70 -4.61
CA ASP A 41 -12.83 -4.25 -5.68
C ASP A 41 -12.13 -4.37 -7.05
N PRO A 42 -12.72 -5.04 -8.06
CA PRO A 42 -12.17 -5.05 -9.41
C PRO A 42 -12.21 -3.66 -10.07
N GLN A 43 -13.17 -2.80 -9.71
CA GLN A 43 -13.22 -1.41 -10.15
C GLN A 43 -12.17 -0.59 -9.39
N LYS A 44 -11.48 0.31 -10.10
CA LYS A 44 -10.52 1.21 -9.46
C LYS A 44 -11.22 2.19 -8.53
N TRP A 45 -10.60 2.42 -7.38
CA TRP A 45 -11.09 3.34 -6.36
C TRP A 45 -9.95 4.05 -5.63
N GLU A 46 -10.28 5.11 -4.92
CA GLU A 46 -9.35 5.91 -4.14
C GLU A 46 -9.91 6.18 -2.73
N CYS A 47 -9.11 5.86 -1.71
CA CYS A 47 -9.33 6.25 -0.32
C CYS A 47 -8.83 7.68 -0.17
N CYS A 48 -9.72 8.64 0.09
CA CYS A 48 -9.32 10.00 0.43
C CYS A 48 -9.52 10.24 1.94
N ILE A 49 -8.44 10.59 2.64
CA ILE A 49 -8.43 10.69 4.10
C ILE A 49 -7.61 11.89 4.58
N THR A 50 -8.00 12.45 5.72
CA THR A 50 -7.25 13.50 6.41
C THR A 50 -6.23 12.91 7.36
N MET A 51 -5.10 13.60 7.59
CA MET A 51 -4.18 13.22 8.67
C MET A 51 -4.82 13.43 10.05
N GLY A 52 -5.50 14.57 10.28
CA GLY A 52 -6.29 14.85 11.48
C GLY A 52 -7.77 14.52 11.28
N TYR A 53 -8.65 15.33 11.87
CA TYR A 53 -10.11 15.29 11.68
C TYR A 53 -10.60 16.24 10.59
N SER A 54 -9.89 17.35 10.38
CA SER A 54 -10.24 18.38 9.38
C SER A 54 -9.47 18.22 8.07
N TRP A 55 -10.12 18.64 6.95
CA TRP A 55 -9.46 18.78 5.65
C TRP A 55 -8.54 20.01 5.59
N GLY A 56 -8.99 21.13 6.15
CA GLY A 56 -8.17 22.34 6.31
C GLY A 56 -7.42 22.36 7.65
N TYR A 57 -6.41 23.22 7.78
CA TYR A 57 -5.72 23.40 9.05
C TYR A 57 -6.68 23.77 10.18
N ASN A 58 -6.68 22.98 11.25
CA ASN A 58 -7.41 23.28 12.48
C ASN A 58 -6.41 23.54 13.61
N LYS A 59 -6.37 24.78 14.12
CA LYS A 59 -5.47 25.18 15.20
C LYS A 59 -5.76 24.52 16.54
N HIS A 60 -6.91 23.85 16.68
CA HIS A 60 -7.32 23.16 17.89
C HIS A 60 -6.94 21.67 17.89
N GLU A 61 -6.47 21.12 16.77
CA GLU A 61 -5.91 19.76 16.71
C GLU A 61 -4.51 19.76 17.31
N LEU A 62 -4.28 18.85 18.25
CA LEU A 62 -2.99 18.54 18.84
C LEU A 62 -2.27 17.46 18.03
N ASP A 63 -0.97 17.26 18.27
CA ASP A 63 -0.18 16.26 17.53
C ASP A 63 -0.74 14.83 17.65
N GLU A 64 -1.42 14.52 18.77
CA GLU A 64 -2.08 13.23 19.02
C GLU A 64 -3.40 13.02 18.25
N ASP A 65 -4.03 14.10 17.78
CA ASP A 65 -5.23 14.01 16.92
C ASP A 65 -4.88 13.58 15.49
N TYR A 66 -3.60 13.65 15.12
CA TYR A 66 -3.12 13.20 13.82
C TYR A 66 -2.84 11.69 13.84
N LYS A 67 -3.30 11.02 12.79
CA LYS A 67 -2.99 9.61 12.54
C LYS A 67 -1.48 9.38 12.57
N THR A 68 -1.08 8.29 13.23
CA THR A 68 0.33 7.92 13.37
C THR A 68 0.94 7.50 12.03
N SER A 69 2.27 7.55 11.93
CA SER A 69 2.98 7.06 10.74
C SER A 69 2.68 5.58 10.50
N GLU A 70 2.57 4.81 11.59
CA GLU A 70 2.19 3.40 11.57
C GLU A 70 0.83 3.20 10.90
N PHE A 71 -0.21 3.90 11.38
CA PHE A 71 -1.55 3.81 10.80
C PHE A 71 -1.55 4.16 9.31
N LEU A 72 -0.87 5.24 8.92
CA LEU A 72 -0.86 5.71 7.53
C LEU A 72 -0.11 4.75 6.58
N ILE A 73 0.97 4.14 7.04
CA ILE A 73 1.72 3.13 6.27
C ILE A 73 0.90 1.84 6.15
N HIS A 74 0.26 1.40 7.23
CA HIS A 74 -0.63 0.23 7.22
C HIS A 74 -1.82 0.45 6.28
N LEU A 75 -2.43 1.65 6.34
CA LEU A 75 -3.52 2.02 5.45
C LEU A 75 -3.09 2.02 3.98
N LEU A 76 -1.90 2.54 3.67
CA LEU A 76 -1.36 2.51 2.30
C LEU A 76 -1.21 1.08 1.78
N ALA A 77 -0.67 0.17 2.59
CA ALA A 77 -0.54 -1.24 2.22
C ALA A 77 -1.92 -1.93 2.05
N ASP A 78 -2.87 -1.66 2.96
CA ASP A 78 -4.24 -2.19 2.89
C ASP A 78 -4.94 -1.74 1.61
N VAL A 79 -5.01 -0.43 1.37
CA VAL A 79 -5.68 0.17 0.21
C VAL A 79 -5.07 -0.36 -1.10
N THR A 80 -3.73 -0.42 -1.18
CA THR A 80 -3.04 -0.92 -2.38
C THR A 80 -3.39 -2.39 -2.65
N SER A 81 -3.42 -3.24 -1.62
CA SER A 81 -3.76 -4.66 -1.76
C SER A 81 -5.19 -4.91 -2.22
N LYS A 82 -6.10 -3.96 -1.97
CA LYS A 82 -7.52 -4.01 -2.33
C LYS A 82 -7.83 -3.27 -3.63
N ASN A 83 -6.83 -3.05 -4.46
CA ASN A 83 -6.89 -2.38 -5.77
C ASN A 83 -7.08 -0.85 -5.72
N GLY A 84 -7.00 -0.23 -4.55
CA GLY A 84 -7.22 1.20 -4.35
C GLY A 84 -5.95 2.05 -4.41
N ASN A 85 -6.16 3.36 -4.53
CA ASN A 85 -5.14 4.39 -4.29
C ASN A 85 -5.38 5.09 -2.94
N LEU A 86 -4.33 5.60 -2.30
CA LEU A 86 -4.46 6.46 -1.12
C LEU A 86 -4.19 7.92 -1.49
N LEU A 87 -5.20 8.77 -1.36
CA LEU A 87 -5.11 10.22 -1.43
C LEU A 87 -5.07 10.78 -0.01
N LEU A 88 -3.86 11.05 0.49
CA LEU A 88 -3.66 11.59 1.82
C LEU A 88 -3.65 13.13 1.79
N ASN A 89 -4.62 13.74 2.47
CA ASN A 89 -4.74 15.19 2.56
C ASN A 89 -3.82 15.79 3.63
N ILE A 90 -3.28 16.97 3.33
CA ILE A 90 -2.59 17.85 4.28
C ILE A 90 -3.30 19.19 4.39
N GLY A 91 -3.22 19.82 5.57
CA GLY A 91 -3.77 21.14 5.83
C GLY A 91 -2.66 22.16 6.15
N PRO A 92 -2.13 22.90 5.15
CA PRO A 92 -1.21 24.00 5.41
C PRO A 92 -1.86 25.09 6.26
N LYS A 93 -1.05 25.77 7.08
CA LYS A 93 -1.44 26.94 7.86
C LYS A 93 -1.77 28.13 6.93
N PRO A 94 -2.44 29.19 7.45
CA PRO A 94 -2.74 30.38 6.65
C PRO A 94 -1.52 31.08 6.06
N ASP A 95 -0.34 30.93 6.68
CA ASP A 95 0.94 31.44 6.17
C ASP A 95 1.59 30.54 5.09
N GLY A 96 0.91 29.46 4.70
CA GLY A 96 1.37 28.48 3.72
C GLY A 96 2.30 27.38 4.28
N THR A 97 2.68 27.44 5.55
CA THR A 97 3.57 26.43 6.14
C THR A 97 2.81 25.14 6.49
N VAL A 98 3.43 23.98 6.28
CA VAL A 98 2.86 22.67 6.68
C VAL A 98 3.21 22.39 8.15
N PRO A 99 2.23 22.02 9.01
CA PRO A 99 2.46 21.62 10.39
C PRO A 99 3.57 20.57 10.54
N ALA A 100 4.36 20.67 11.62
CA ALA A 100 5.54 19.83 11.81
C ALA A 100 5.19 18.33 11.84
N VAL A 101 4.14 17.96 12.58
CA VAL A 101 3.63 16.59 12.67
C VAL A 101 3.27 16.02 11.30
N MET A 102 2.55 16.75 10.44
CA MET A 102 2.22 16.29 9.08
C MET A 102 3.48 16.04 8.24
N ARG A 103 4.50 16.93 8.34
CA ARG A 103 5.77 16.74 7.62
C ARG A 103 6.53 15.53 8.10
N GLU A 104 6.51 15.25 9.40
CA GLU A 104 7.09 14.04 9.99
C GLU A 104 6.42 12.79 9.42
N ARG A 105 5.08 12.71 9.47
CA ARG A 105 4.32 11.59 8.89
C ARG A 105 4.62 11.37 7.42
N LEU A 106 4.68 12.43 6.61
CA LEU A 106 5.05 12.34 5.19
C LEU A 106 6.48 11.80 4.98
N ARG A 107 7.44 12.24 5.81
CA ARG A 107 8.82 11.77 5.74
C ARG A 107 8.94 10.31 6.12
N ASP A 108 8.21 9.86 7.15
CA ASP A 108 8.19 8.46 7.57
C ASP A 108 7.60 7.56 6.49
N ILE A 109 6.48 7.97 5.87
CA ILE A 109 5.89 7.28 4.73
C ILE A 109 6.89 7.23 3.56
N GLY A 110 7.55 8.34 3.24
CA GLY A 110 8.56 8.42 2.19
C GLY A 110 9.77 7.52 2.46
N ALA A 111 10.26 7.48 3.70
CA ALA A 111 11.34 6.61 4.12
C ALA A 111 10.96 5.13 3.99
N TRP A 112 9.75 4.77 4.42
CA TRP A 112 9.23 3.40 4.25
C TRP A 112 9.09 3.02 2.77
N LEU A 113 8.54 3.91 1.93
CA LEU A 113 8.40 3.71 0.48
C LEU A 113 9.74 3.65 -0.25
N SER A 114 10.79 4.30 0.25
CA SER A 114 12.13 4.18 -0.35
C SER A 114 12.66 2.74 -0.35
N VAL A 115 12.19 1.92 0.61
CA VAL A 115 12.54 0.50 0.72
C VAL A 115 11.44 -0.39 0.15
N ASN A 116 10.18 -0.16 0.55
CA ASN A 116 9.04 -1.04 0.25
C ASN A 116 8.22 -0.62 -0.98
N GLY A 117 8.53 0.52 -1.58
CA GLY A 117 7.88 1.04 -2.79
C GLY A 117 7.79 0.06 -3.97
N PRO A 118 8.79 -0.83 -4.21
CA PRO A 118 8.70 -1.87 -5.23
C PRO A 118 7.53 -2.86 -5.07
N ALA A 119 6.90 -2.94 -3.89
CA ALA A 119 5.70 -3.74 -3.65
C ALA A 119 4.40 -2.92 -3.69
N ILE A 120 4.50 -1.60 -3.84
CA ILE A 120 3.37 -0.67 -3.88
C ILE A 120 3.17 -0.15 -5.30
N TYR A 121 4.19 0.53 -5.84
CA TYR A 121 4.11 1.18 -7.14
C TYR A 121 4.03 0.17 -8.28
N GLY A 122 3.06 0.36 -9.18
CA GLY A 122 2.85 -0.53 -10.33
C GLY A 122 2.36 -1.93 -9.96
N SER A 123 1.94 -2.13 -8.71
CA SER A 123 1.39 -3.41 -8.27
C SER A 123 -0.07 -3.57 -8.65
N THR A 124 -0.53 -4.82 -8.65
CA THR A 124 -1.94 -5.20 -8.78
C THR A 124 -2.36 -6.05 -7.58
N PRO A 125 -3.65 -6.06 -7.21
CA PRO A 125 -4.14 -7.01 -6.22
C PRO A 125 -3.88 -8.45 -6.65
N TRP A 126 -3.68 -9.33 -5.67
CA TRP A 126 -3.76 -10.78 -5.88
C TRP A 126 -5.23 -11.26 -5.74
N VAL A 127 -5.48 -12.56 -5.87
CA VAL A 127 -6.85 -13.12 -5.71
C VAL A 127 -7.40 -12.92 -4.29
N ARG A 128 -6.51 -12.73 -3.31
CA ARG A 128 -6.80 -12.40 -1.92
C ARG A 128 -5.95 -11.19 -1.52
N ALA A 129 -6.59 -10.16 -0.94
CA ALA A 129 -5.89 -8.93 -0.55
C ALA A 129 -5.17 -9.08 0.80
N GLU A 130 -5.75 -9.85 1.74
CA GLU A 130 -5.24 -9.98 3.11
C GLU A 130 -5.29 -11.41 3.63
N GLU A 131 -4.44 -11.71 4.61
CA GLU A 131 -4.49 -12.98 5.33
C GLU A 131 -5.30 -12.84 6.61
N GLU A 132 -6.49 -13.45 6.62
CA GLU A 132 -7.39 -13.44 7.77
C GLU A 132 -6.76 -14.19 8.96
N GLY A 133 -6.94 -13.67 10.17
CA GLY A 133 -6.38 -14.27 11.39
C GLY A 133 -4.86 -14.11 11.54
N SER A 134 -4.18 -13.37 10.65
CA SER A 134 -2.78 -13.01 10.84
C SER A 134 -2.60 -12.07 12.04
N ALA A 135 -1.76 -12.47 13.00
CA ALA A 135 -1.51 -11.70 14.22
C ALA A 135 -0.94 -10.28 13.98
N LEU A 136 -0.12 -10.12 12.94
CA LEU A 136 0.48 -8.84 12.57
C LEU A 136 -0.25 -8.15 11.42
N GLY A 137 -1.28 -8.78 10.83
CA GLY A 137 -1.84 -8.34 9.56
C GLY A 137 -0.89 -8.61 8.39
N ILE A 138 -1.40 -9.24 7.34
CA ILE A 138 -0.66 -9.45 6.08
C ILE A 138 -1.50 -8.91 4.94
N ARG A 139 -0.84 -8.26 3.99
CA ARG A 139 -1.39 -7.77 2.72
C ARG A 139 -0.61 -8.34 1.55
N TYR A 140 -1.31 -8.60 0.46
CA TYR A 140 -0.72 -9.18 -0.75
C TYR A 140 -0.81 -8.22 -1.92
N THR A 141 0.29 -8.08 -2.66
CA THR A 141 0.32 -7.39 -3.95
C THR A 141 1.15 -8.19 -4.94
N VAL A 142 0.95 -7.93 -6.22
CA VAL A 142 1.68 -8.57 -7.31
C VAL A 142 2.36 -7.51 -8.15
N THR A 143 3.65 -7.68 -8.41
CA THR A 143 4.42 -6.89 -9.36
C THR A 143 5.06 -7.82 -10.39
N PRO A 144 5.57 -7.32 -11.53
CA PRO A 144 6.20 -8.18 -12.53
C PRO A 144 7.31 -9.06 -11.92
N GLY A 145 7.16 -10.38 -12.05
CA GLY A 145 8.10 -11.38 -11.54
C GLY A 145 8.08 -11.61 -10.02
N LYS A 146 7.18 -10.96 -9.27
CA LYS A 146 7.15 -11.07 -7.81
C LYS A 146 5.73 -11.11 -7.23
N PHE A 147 5.54 -12.04 -6.30
CA PHE A 147 4.46 -12.02 -5.34
C PHE A 147 4.96 -11.37 -4.04
N ASN A 148 4.28 -10.34 -3.56
CA ASN A 148 4.71 -9.57 -2.39
C ASN A 148 3.81 -9.87 -1.19
N ILE A 149 4.44 -10.10 -0.04
CA ILE A 149 3.82 -10.36 1.25
C ILE A 149 4.22 -9.19 2.15
N ILE A 150 3.32 -8.25 2.36
CA ILE A 150 3.52 -7.07 3.20
C ILE A 150 3.00 -7.41 4.60
N VAL A 151 3.90 -7.52 5.57
CA VAL A 151 3.55 -7.74 6.99
C VAL A 151 3.42 -6.37 7.66
N LEU A 152 2.29 -6.09 8.30
CA LEU A 152 2.01 -4.81 8.97
C LEU A 152 2.64 -4.76 10.37
N GLY A 153 3.94 -5.06 10.44
CA GLY A 153 4.73 -5.03 11.66
C GLY A 153 6.12 -5.62 11.46
N ALA A 154 6.75 -5.98 12.58
CA ALA A 154 8.07 -6.59 12.63
C ALA A 154 7.98 -8.05 13.14
N PRO A 155 7.86 -9.05 12.24
CA PRO A 155 7.87 -10.45 12.67
C PRO A 155 9.24 -10.85 13.24
N SER A 156 9.28 -11.92 14.02
CA SER A 156 10.53 -12.47 14.59
C SER A 156 10.54 -13.99 14.52
N GLY A 157 11.73 -14.60 14.54
CA GLY A 157 11.89 -16.04 14.38
C GLY A 157 11.55 -16.48 12.95
N ALA A 158 10.34 -17.00 12.75
CA ALA A 158 9.85 -17.44 11.44
C ALA A 158 8.50 -16.79 11.11
N LEU A 159 8.39 -16.20 9.92
CA LEU A 159 7.13 -15.74 9.36
C LEU A 159 6.40 -16.95 8.77
N SER A 160 5.18 -17.20 9.24
CA SER A 160 4.38 -18.32 8.81
C SER A 160 3.23 -17.85 7.93
N VAL A 161 3.20 -18.25 6.67
CA VAL A 161 2.11 -17.94 5.72
C VAL A 161 1.52 -19.22 5.14
N PRO A 162 0.25 -19.23 4.69
CA PRO A 162 -0.30 -20.42 4.02
C PRO A 162 0.49 -20.78 2.76
N ALA A 163 0.53 -22.07 2.42
CA ALA A 163 1.21 -22.55 1.21
C ALA A 163 0.36 -22.49 -0.06
N ASP A 164 -0.81 -21.83 -0.02
CA ASP A 164 -1.67 -21.56 -1.17
C ASP A 164 -1.25 -20.28 -1.94
N ILE A 165 -0.21 -19.58 -1.46
CA ILE A 165 0.43 -18.48 -2.18
C ILE A 165 1.20 -18.97 -3.42
N PRO A 166 1.48 -18.09 -4.40
CA PRO A 166 2.31 -18.45 -5.55
C PRO A 166 3.77 -18.74 -5.13
N ILE A 167 4.11 -20.02 -4.97
CA ILE A 167 5.44 -20.49 -4.60
C ILE A 167 5.69 -21.90 -5.16
N SER A 168 6.93 -22.18 -5.58
CA SER A 168 7.39 -23.50 -6.00
C SER A 168 8.63 -23.92 -5.22
N ALA A 169 9.05 -25.18 -5.37
CA ALA A 169 10.27 -25.71 -4.74
C ALA A 169 11.55 -24.94 -5.15
N THR A 170 11.52 -24.21 -6.26
CA THR A 170 12.65 -23.41 -6.76
C THR A 170 12.48 -21.91 -6.52
N SER A 171 11.37 -21.49 -5.90
CA SER A 171 11.13 -20.07 -5.62
C SER A 171 12.16 -19.54 -4.63
N ARG A 172 12.69 -18.36 -4.95
CA ARG A 172 13.53 -17.59 -4.03
C ARG A 172 12.67 -16.59 -3.27
N ILE A 173 12.86 -16.55 -1.96
CA ILE A 173 12.22 -15.54 -1.10
C ILE A 173 13.26 -14.49 -0.73
N GLY A 174 12.90 -13.22 -0.81
CA GLY A 174 13.70 -12.09 -0.37
C GLY A 174 12.94 -11.22 0.62
N LEU A 175 13.63 -10.23 1.17
CA LEU A 175 13.07 -9.16 1.99
C LEU A 175 13.56 -7.83 1.41
N LEU A 176 12.65 -6.92 1.07
CA LEU A 176 13.04 -5.62 0.53
C LEU A 176 13.91 -4.88 1.54
N GLY A 177 15.03 -4.29 1.09
CA GLY A 177 16.02 -3.66 1.98
C GLY A 177 17.03 -4.63 2.62
N HIS A 178 16.92 -5.93 2.37
CA HIS A 178 17.88 -6.96 2.80
C HIS A 178 18.61 -7.58 1.60
N LYS A 179 19.90 -7.92 1.76
CA LYS A 179 20.70 -8.55 0.71
C LYS A 179 20.58 -10.07 0.75
N GLY A 180 20.38 -10.68 -0.41
CA GLY A 180 20.32 -12.14 -0.55
C GLY A 180 18.93 -12.71 -0.29
N THR A 181 18.86 -14.05 -0.38
CA THR A 181 17.62 -14.81 -0.24
C THR A 181 17.45 -15.34 1.17
N LEU A 182 16.20 -15.46 1.61
CA LEU A 182 15.83 -16.06 2.88
C LEU A 182 15.64 -17.56 2.74
N LYS A 183 16.00 -18.29 3.79
CA LYS A 183 15.66 -19.70 3.92
C LYS A 183 14.17 -19.82 4.19
N TRP A 184 13.57 -20.85 3.62
CA TRP A 184 12.18 -21.17 3.89
C TRP A 184 11.96 -22.67 3.78
N THR A 185 10.92 -23.16 4.45
CA THR A 185 10.50 -24.56 4.38
C THR A 185 8.98 -24.64 4.22
N ARG A 186 8.51 -25.71 3.57
CA ARG A 186 7.09 -26.04 3.53
C ARG A 186 6.81 -27.13 4.56
N LYS A 187 5.88 -26.87 5.48
CA LYS A 187 5.48 -27.82 6.52
C LYS A 187 4.01 -27.61 6.87
N ASP A 188 3.25 -28.70 6.98
CA ASP A 188 1.85 -28.70 7.44
C ASP A 188 0.96 -27.68 6.71
N GLY A 189 1.08 -27.60 5.38
CA GLY A 189 0.29 -26.67 4.55
C GLY A 189 0.71 -25.19 4.68
N ARG A 190 1.85 -24.90 5.29
CA ARG A 190 2.38 -23.54 5.49
C ARG A 190 3.79 -23.39 4.92
N ILE A 191 4.16 -22.16 4.62
CA ILE A 191 5.53 -21.72 4.32
C ILE A 191 6.07 -21.01 5.55
N LEU A 192 7.17 -21.52 6.08
CA LEU A 192 7.92 -20.91 7.18
C LEU A 192 9.13 -20.22 6.60
N ILE A 193 9.19 -18.89 6.71
CA ILE A 193 10.26 -18.05 6.17
C ILE A 193 11.11 -17.58 7.35
N ASP A 194 12.42 -17.87 7.33
CA ASP A 194 13.33 -17.43 8.37
C ASP A 194 13.44 -15.90 8.35
N VAL A 195 13.10 -15.25 9.46
CA VAL A 195 13.14 -13.79 9.57
C VAL A 195 14.53 -13.34 9.99
N PRO A 196 15.20 -12.44 9.24
CA PRO A 196 16.50 -11.90 9.65
C PRO A 196 16.42 -11.17 10.99
N ALA A 197 17.50 -11.19 11.76
CA ALA A 197 17.58 -10.51 13.05
C ALA A 197 17.36 -8.98 12.97
N ARG A 198 17.62 -8.38 11.81
CA ARG A 198 17.39 -6.95 11.55
C ARG A 198 16.42 -6.77 10.39
N LEU A 199 15.28 -6.16 10.70
CA LEU A 199 14.29 -5.76 9.71
C LEU A 199 14.52 -4.31 9.26
N PRO A 200 14.17 -3.97 8.01
CA PRO A 200 14.25 -2.61 7.49
C PRO A 200 13.34 -1.61 8.22
N SER A 201 12.21 -2.05 8.77
CA SER A 201 11.23 -1.20 9.45
C SER A 201 10.64 -1.90 10.67
N ALA A 202 10.28 -1.13 11.69
CA ALA A 202 9.44 -1.62 12.79
C ALA A 202 7.94 -1.62 12.43
N ILE A 203 7.54 -0.79 11.44
CA ILE A 203 6.14 -0.52 11.11
C ILE A 203 5.56 -1.56 10.14
N ALA A 204 6.25 -1.83 9.03
CA ALA A 204 5.81 -2.82 8.05
C ALA A 204 6.98 -3.27 7.17
N ASN A 205 6.99 -4.55 6.79
CA ASN A 205 8.09 -5.16 6.05
C ASN A 205 7.57 -6.02 4.90
N THR A 206 8.24 -5.96 3.75
CA THR A 206 7.80 -6.70 2.56
C THR A 206 8.73 -7.85 2.21
N PHE A 207 8.20 -9.05 2.29
CA PHE A 207 8.82 -10.26 1.77
C PHE A 207 8.38 -10.47 0.32
N THR A 208 9.28 -10.95 -0.54
CA THR A 208 8.99 -11.15 -1.97
C THR A 208 9.28 -12.58 -2.36
N VAL A 209 8.33 -13.24 -3.00
CA VAL A 209 8.51 -14.55 -3.64
C VAL A 209 8.71 -14.33 -5.14
N GLU A 210 9.82 -14.83 -5.71
CA GLU A 210 10.00 -14.84 -7.16
C GLU A 210 8.90 -15.69 -7.82
N TRP A 211 8.09 -15.04 -8.65
CA TRP A 211 6.93 -15.64 -9.31
C TRP A 211 6.57 -14.91 -10.61
N ASP A 212 6.62 -15.62 -11.73
CA ASP A 212 6.14 -15.14 -13.02
C ASP A 212 4.66 -15.51 -13.20
N ARG A 213 3.77 -14.53 -13.13
CA ARG A 213 2.32 -14.68 -13.35
C ARG A 213 1.94 -15.27 -14.73
N GLY A 214 2.89 -15.32 -15.68
CA GLY A 214 2.69 -15.78 -17.06
C GLY A 214 3.23 -17.18 -17.40
N ARG A 215 3.63 -18.01 -16.40
CA ARG A 215 4.02 -19.41 -16.60
C ARG A 215 3.08 -20.41 -15.89
N ALA A 216 1.78 -20.14 -15.91
CA ALA A 216 0.74 -21.07 -15.48
C ALA A 216 -0.13 -21.46 -16.67
#